data_AF-A0AA96UY98-F1
#
_entry.id   AF-A0AA96UY98-F1
#
_cell.length_a   1.000
_cell.length_b   1.000
_cell.length_c   1.000
_cell.angle_alpha   90.00
_cell.angle_beta   90.00
_cell.angle_gamma   90.00
#
_symmetry.space_group_name_H-M   'P 1'
#
loop_
_entity.id
_entity.type
_entity.pdbx_description
1 polymer ?
#
loop_
_entity_poly.entity_id
_entity_poly.type
_entity_poly.pdbx_seq_one_letter_code
_entity_poly.pdbx_strand_id
1 'polypeptide(L)'
;LMLQGVDLLADAVAVTMGPKGRNVILEQSWGSPKITKDGVTVAKGIELKDKYQNIGAKLVQDVARDTNEEIGDGTTTATVLARAIAKEGFARISDGANPIEIRKGVMMAVDAVVEQLKQMSKPVTTPEEIAQVATISANGDRAVGDLISGAMKKIGRDGVITVKDGKTLKDELEVIEGMKFDRGYISPYFINTAKGAKCEFQDALVLLSEKKISSVQSIIPALELANTARRPLLIIAEDVDGEALSTLVLNRIKVGLQVCAVKAPGFGDNRKNTLQDMAVATGAVVFGDEGNLYKLEDIQMQDFGQVGEVSVTKDDSLLMRGKGDKNQIEKRINQIKEEIALSTSEYEKEKMGERLAKLSNGVAVLKVGGTSEVEVNEKKDRINDALNATRAAVEEGLVAGGGTALLRCIAKLDSIKTENSDQTIGVEIVRKSLRVPALT
;
A
#
# COMPACT_ATOMS: atom_id res chain seq x y z
N LEU A 1 16.98 -1.50 -30.47
CA LEU A 1 17.53 -0.68 -29.37
C LEU A 1 16.64 -0.70 -28.13
N MET A 2 15.35 -0.34 -28.21
CA MET A 2 14.45 -0.42 -27.05
C MET A 2 14.39 -1.81 -26.39
N LEU A 3 14.28 -2.88 -27.19
CA LEU A 3 14.28 -4.26 -26.68
C LEU A 3 15.56 -4.62 -25.90
N GLN A 4 16.72 -4.06 -26.26
CA GLN A 4 17.95 -4.29 -25.50
C GLN A 4 17.88 -3.68 -24.10
N GLY A 5 17.22 -2.53 -23.95
CA GLY A 5 16.99 -1.93 -22.64
C GLY A 5 16.00 -2.73 -21.80
N VAL A 6 14.96 -3.28 -22.42
CA VAL A 6 14.03 -4.23 -21.80
C VAL A 6 14.78 -5.48 -21.30
N ASP A 7 15.60 -6.09 -22.16
CA ASP A 7 16.39 -7.28 -21.81
C ASP A 7 17.35 -6.98 -20.66
N LEU A 8 18.10 -5.86 -20.71
CA LEU A 8 19.06 -5.50 -19.67
C LEU A 8 18.41 -5.30 -18.29
N LEU A 9 17.27 -4.60 -18.23
CA LEU A 9 16.54 -4.43 -16.98
C LEU A 9 15.98 -5.77 -16.49
N ALA A 10 15.35 -6.54 -17.38
CA ALA A 10 14.72 -7.80 -17.01
C ALA A 10 15.76 -8.87 -16.63
N ASP A 11 16.97 -8.87 -17.17
CA ASP A 11 18.05 -9.77 -16.77
C ASP A 11 18.54 -9.46 -15.35
N ALA A 12 18.64 -8.17 -14.99
CA ALA A 12 19.00 -7.74 -13.65
C ALA A 12 17.90 -8.06 -12.61
N VAL A 13 16.63 -8.00 -13.01
CA VAL A 13 15.49 -8.32 -12.13
C VAL A 13 15.27 -9.84 -12.03
N ALA A 14 15.35 -10.57 -13.14
CA ALA A 14 15.03 -12.01 -13.20
C ALA A 14 15.89 -12.86 -12.25
N VAL A 15 17.14 -12.47 -11.99
CA VAL A 15 18.02 -13.20 -11.06
C VAL A 15 17.51 -13.20 -9.62
N THR A 16 16.56 -12.32 -9.25
CA THR A 16 15.96 -12.30 -7.91
C THR A 16 14.78 -13.27 -7.77
N MET A 17 14.31 -13.87 -8.86
CA MET A 17 13.13 -14.74 -8.86
C MET A 17 13.32 -16.04 -8.08
N GLY A 18 12.29 -16.42 -7.32
CA GLY A 18 12.15 -17.74 -6.72
C GLY A 18 12.99 -17.97 -5.46
N PRO A 19 12.88 -19.17 -4.85
CA PRO A 19 13.54 -19.48 -3.58
C PRO A 19 15.07 -19.50 -3.68
N LYS A 20 15.62 -19.69 -4.89
CA LYS A 20 17.05 -19.63 -5.20
C LYS A 20 17.47 -18.30 -5.84
N GLY A 21 16.59 -17.30 -5.81
CA GLY A 21 16.88 -15.94 -6.26
C GLY A 21 18.08 -15.35 -5.53
N ARG A 22 18.88 -14.59 -6.25
CA ARG A 22 20.12 -13.96 -5.78
C ARG A 22 19.86 -12.52 -5.35
N ASN A 23 20.70 -12.02 -4.45
CA ASN A 23 20.67 -10.62 -4.04
C ASN A 23 21.30 -9.75 -5.13
N VAL A 24 20.72 -8.58 -5.34
CA VAL A 24 21.28 -7.51 -6.15
C VAL A 24 21.78 -6.41 -5.21
N ILE A 25 22.95 -5.86 -5.53
CA ILE A 25 23.58 -4.78 -4.77
C ILE A 25 23.40 -3.50 -5.58
N LEU A 26 22.82 -2.48 -4.95
CA LEU A 26 22.59 -1.17 -5.53
C LEU A 26 23.42 -0.13 -4.81
N GLU A 27 24.19 0.65 -5.57
CA GLU A 27 24.85 1.85 -5.06
C GLU A 27 23.79 2.84 -4.55
N GLN A 28 24.12 3.57 -3.49
CA GLN A 28 23.30 4.65 -2.97
C GLN A 28 24.11 5.94 -3.05
N SER A 29 23.49 7.06 -3.43
CA SER A 29 24.16 8.35 -3.52
C SER A 29 24.74 8.83 -2.18
N TRP A 30 24.25 8.28 -1.06
CA TRP A 30 24.80 8.47 0.29
C TRP A 30 24.65 7.18 1.10
N GLY A 31 25.63 6.93 1.98
CA GLY A 31 25.59 5.79 2.91
C GLY A 31 26.09 4.47 2.32
N SER A 32 25.67 3.37 2.94
CA SER A 32 26.07 2.01 2.55
C SER A 32 25.23 1.51 1.36
N PRO A 33 25.76 0.61 0.51
CA PRO A 33 25.01 0.03 -0.59
C PRO A 33 23.77 -0.73 -0.10
N LYS A 34 22.67 -0.65 -0.86
CA LYS A 34 21.45 -1.40 -0.57
C LYS A 34 21.57 -2.81 -1.16
N ILE A 35 21.29 -3.82 -0.35
CA ILE A 35 21.18 -5.21 -0.78
C ILE A 35 19.70 -5.56 -0.82
N THR A 36 19.20 -6.11 -1.92
CA THR A 36 17.78 -6.42 -2.07
C THR A 36 17.53 -7.62 -2.99
N LYS A 37 16.40 -8.31 -2.76
CA LYS A 37 15.79 -9.26 -3.70
C LYS A 37 14.49 -8.72 -4.32
N ASP A 38 14.05 -7.55 -3.90
CA ASP A 38 12.82 -6.96 -4.40
C ASP A 38 13.01 -6.48 -5.85
N GLY A 39 12.23 -7.07 -6.75
CA GLY A 39 12.25 -6.78 -8.17
C GLY A 39 11.93 -5.32 -8.49
N VAL A 40 11.05 -4.65 -7.74
CA VAL A 40 10.72 -3.24 -8.03
C VAL A 40 11.83 -2.31 -7.58
N THR A 41 12.48 -2.59 -6.45
CA THR A 41 13.67 -1.84 -6.02
C THR A 41 14.81 -1.99 -7.03
N VAL A 42 15.07 -3.21 -7.52
CA VAL A 42 16.08 -3.44 -8.57
C VAL A 42 15.72 -2.72 -9.84
N ALA A 43 14.47 -2.85 -10.30
CA ALA A 43 13.99 -2.19 -11.50
C ALA A 43 14.21 -0.67 -11.39
N LYS A 44 13.76 -0.02 -10.30
CA LYS A 44 13.91 1.42 -10.05
C LYS A 44 15.37 1.91 -10.03
N GLY A 45 16.30 1.08 -9.60
CA GLY A 45 17.73 1.40 -9.55
C GLY A 45 18.42 1.46 -10.92
N ILE A 46 17.75 1.03 -12.00
CA ILE A 46 18.34 0.94 -13.33
C ILE A 46 17.99 2.19 -14.15
N GLU A 47 19.02 2.88 -14.62
CA GLU A 47 18.92 3.95 -15.61
C GLU A 47 20.01 3.77 -16.66
N LEU A 48 19.62 3.82 -17.93
CA LEU A 48 20.51 3.56 -19.05
C LEU A 48 20.92 4.87 -19.74
N LYS A 49 22.20 4.96 -20.09
CA LYS A 49 22.76 6.15 -20.76
C LYS A 49 22.18 6.37 -22.16
N ASP A 50 21.96 5.28 -22.91
CA ASP A 50 21.33 5.36 -24.22
C ASP A 50 19.83 5.63 -24.07
N LYS A 51 19.34 6.67 -24.73
CA LYS A 51 17.95 7.12 -24.57
C LYS A 51 16.94 6.09 -25.03
N TYR A 52 17.20 5.35 -26.12
CA TYR A 52 16.25 4.36 -26.64
C TYR A 52 16.20 3.11 -25.76
N GLN A 53 17.35 2.65 -25.28
CA GLN A 53 17.40 1.58 -24.27
C GLN A 53 16.70 2.02 -22.98
N ASN A 54 16.94 3.26 -22.52
CA ASN A 54 16.32 3.77 -21.30
C ASN A 54 14.80 3.86 -21.41
N ILE A 55 14.25 4.25 -22.56
CA ILE A 55 12.78 4.23 -22.79
C ILE A 55 12.25 2.81 -22.63
N GLY A 56 12.91 1.81 -23.23
CA GLY A 56 12.52 0.40 -23.07
C GLY A 56 12.55 -0.06 -21.61
N ALA A 57 13.62 0.27 -20.89
CA ALA A 57 13.75 -0.02 -19.46
C ALA A 57 12.64 0.66 -18.64
N LYS A 58 12.39 1.95 -18.86
CA LYS A 58 11.35 2.72 -18.14
C LYS A 58 9.96 2.13 -18.30
N LEU A 59 9.59 1.68 -19.50
CA LEU A 59 8.29 1.03 -19.72
C LEU A 59 8.10 -0.24 -18.89
N VAL A 60 9.16 -1.05 -18.71
CA VAL A 60 9.09 -2.26 -17.87
C VAL A 60 9.15 -1.89 -16.38
N GLN A 61 9.88 -0.83 -16.04
CA GLN A 61 9.91 -0.25 -14.70
C GLN A 61 8.51 0.20 -14.26
N ASP A 62 7.72 0.80 -15.17
CA ASP A 62 6.34 1.18 -14.93
C ASP A 62 5.46 -0.07 -14.69
N VAL A 63 5.61 -1.13 -15.49
CA VAL A 63 4.90 -2.41 -15.27
C VAL A 63 5.19 -2.98 -13.86
N ALA A 64 6.45 -3.00 -13.45
CA ALA A 64 6.84 -3.49 -12.13
C ALA A 64 6.31 -2.60 -11.00
N ARG A 65 6.31 -1.27 -11.20
CA ARG A 65 5.77 -0.30 -10.23
C ARG A 65 4.27 -0.47 -10.07
N ASP A 66 3.52 -0.49 -11.17
CA ASP A 66 2.06 -0.54 -11.14
C ASP A 66 1.60 -1.87 -10.50
N THR A 67 2.26 -2.99 -10.80
CA THR A 67 2.02 -4.28 -10.12
C THR A 67 2.25 -4.20 -8.60
N ASN A 68 3.32 -3.50 -8.18
CA ASN A 68 3.62 -3.32 -6.77
C ASN A 68 2.64 -2.38 -6.06
N GLU A 69 2.13 -1.36 -6.75
CA GLU A 69 1.15 -0.43 -6.19
C GLU A 69 -0.22 -1.10 -6.02
N GLU A 70 -0.61 -1.99 -6.94
CA GLU A 70 -1.88 -2.71 -6.85
C GLU A 70 -1.85 -3.89 -5.87
N ILE A 71 -0.82 -4.74 -5.92
CA ILE A 71 -0.80 -6.02 -5.18
C ILE A 71 0.30 -6.08 -4.11
N GLY A 72 1.39 -5.33 -4.29
CA GLY A 72 2.52 -5.32 -3.35
C GLY A 72 3.42 -6.57 -3.37
N ASP A 73 3.27 -7.44 -4.36
CA ASP A 73 4.17 -8.57 -4.69
C ASP A 73 4.06 -8.88 -6.21
N GLY A 74 4.88 -9.79 -6.74
CA GLY A 74 4.80 -10.27 -8.13
C GLY A 74 5.57 -9.42 -9.14
N THR A 75 6.34 -8.44 -8.68
CA THR A 75 7.07 -7.46 -9.51
C THR A 75 8.07 -8.14 -10.46
N THR A 76 8.80 -9.14 -9.97
CA THR A 76 9.71 -9.94 -10.78
C THR A 76 8.97 -10.78 -11.83
N THR A 77 7.81 -11.36 -11.47
CA THR A 77 6.95 -12.12 -12.38
C THR A 77 6.40 -11.24 -13.51
N ALA A 78 5.92 -10.05 -13.16
CA ALA A 78 5.45 -9.06 -14.13
C ALA A 78 6.57 -8.65 -15.10
N THR A 79 7.78 -8.42 -14.57
CA THR A 79 8.96 -8.02 -15.36
C THR A 79 9.35 -9.09 -16.40
N VAL A 80 9.43 -10.36 -15.99
CA VAL A 80 9.84 -11.44 -16.92
C VAL A 80 8.75 -11.76 -17.95
N LEU A 81 7.47 -11.63 -17.59
CA LEU A 81 6.35 -11.75 -18.53
C LEU A 81 6.34 -10.60 -19.54
N ALA A 82 6.56 -9.36 -19.08
CA ALA A 82 6.65 -8.18 -19.93
C ALA A 82 7.80 -8.33 -20.96
N ARG A 83 8.98 -8.78 -20.51
CA ARG A 83 10.09 -9.12 -21.42
C ARG A 83 9.69 -10.18 -22.44
N ALA A 84 9.07 -11.27 -22.00
CA ALA A 84 8.69 -12.38 -22.88
C ALA A 84 7.72 -11.95 -23.99
N ILE A 85 6.67 -11.21 -23.61
CA ILE A 85 5.67 -10.69 -24.54
C ILE A 85 6.31 -9.67 -25.49
N ALA A 86 7.12 -8.75 -24.97
CA ALA A 86 7.81 -7.75 -25.79
C ALA A 86 8.73 -8.40 -26.82
N LYS A 87 9.57 -9.35 -26.41
CA LYS A 87 10.55 -10.02 -27.27
C LYS A 87 9.88 -10.82 -28.39
N GLU A 88 8.89 -11.64 -28.06
CA GLU A 88 8.14 -12.40 -29.07
C GLU A 88 7.30 -11.48 -29.96
N GLY A 89 6.71 -10.41 -29.42
CA GLY A 89 5.97 -9.41 -30.19
C GLY A 89 6.83 -8.67 -31.21
N PHE A 90 8.00 -8.16 -30.79
CA PHE A 90 8.94 -7.48 -31.70
C PHE A 90 9.45 -8.39 -32.82
N ALA A 91 9.69 -9.68 -32.53
CA ALA A 91 10.10 -10.65 -33.54
C ALA A 91 9.02 -10.78 -34.63
N ARG A 92 7.76 -10.96 -34.24
CA ARG A 92 6.63 -11.15 -35.18
C ARG A 92 6.28 -9.90 -35.99
N ILE A 93 6.41 -8.73 -35.39
CA ILE A 93 6.21 -7.45 -36.09
C ILE A 93 7.30 -7.24 -37.14
N SER A 94 8.54 -7.67 -36.85
CA SER A 94 9.64 -7.58 -37.81
C SER A 94 9.40 -8.44 -39.07
N ASP A 95 8.58 -9.49 -38.94
CA ASP A 95 8.13 -10.36 -40.04
C ASP A 95 6.97 -9.76 -40.87
N GLY A 96 6.51 -8.55 -40.53
CA GLY A 96 5.49 -7.80 -41.29
C GLY A 96 4.05 -7.94 -40.78
N ALA A 97 3.82 -8.58 -39.63
CA ALA A 97 2.50 -8.73 -39.03
C ALA A 97 1.96 -7.41 -38.43
N ASN A 98 0.63 -7.24 -38.38
CA ASN A 98 0.01 -6.01 -37.89
C ASN A 98 0.09 -5.90 -36.34
N PRO A 99 0.79 -4.91 -35.78
CA PRO A 99 0.95 -4.77 -34.33
C PRO A 99 -0.37 -4.58 -33.57
N ILE A 100 -1.37 -3.94 -34.19
CA ILE A 100 -2.65 -3.64 -33.56
C ILE A 100 -3.47 -4.93 -33.39
N GLU A 101 -3.52 -5.75 -34.43
CA GLU A 101 -4.25 -7.03 -34.40
C GLU A 101 -3.54 -8.06 -33.51
N ILE A 102 -2.21 -8.08 -33.48
CA ILE A 102 -1.45 -8.88 -32.50
C ILE A 102 -1.83 -8.46 -31.08
N ARG A 103 -1.84 -7.16 -30.78
CA ARG A 103 -2.21 -6.66 -29.45
C ARG A 103 -3.62 -7.10 -29.06
N LYS A 104 -4.60 -7.06 -29.97
CA LYS A 104 -5.96 -7.58 -29.71
C LYS A 104 -5.93 -9.06 -29.34
N GLY A 105 -5.20 -9.88 -30.10
CA GLY A 105 -5.02 -11.30 -29.80
C GLY A 105 -4.36 -11.57 -28.44
N VAL A 106 -3.35 -10.78 -28.07
CA VAL A 106 -2.72 -10.84 -26.74
C VAL A 106 -3.74 -10.54 -25.64
N MET A 107 -4.52 -9.45 -25.76
CA MET A 107 -5.51 -9.09 -24.74
C MET A 107 -6.60 -10.16 -24.59
N MET A 108 -7.11 -10.71 -25.69
CA MET A 108 -8.07 -11.82 -25.66
C MET A 108 -7.53 -13.05 -24.92
N ALA A 109 -6.25 -13.38 -25.13
CA ALA A 109 -5.59 -14.48 -24.44
C ALA A 109 -5.40 -14.20 -22.95
N VAL A 110 -5.04 -12.97 -22.58
CA VAL A 110 -4.91 -12.55 -21.18
C VAL A 110 -6.26 -12.63 -20.46
N ASP A 111 -7.34 -12.14 -21.06
CA ASP A 111 -8.69 -12.18 -20.47
C ASP A 111 -9.12 -13.63 -20.18
N ALA A 112 -8.90 -14.54 -21.14
CA ALA A 112 -9.20 -15.96 -20.97
C ALA A 112 -8.34 -16.62 -19.88
N VAL A 113 -7.07 -16.21 -19.74
CA VAL A 113 -6.17 -16.69 -18.68
C VAL A 113 -6.65 -16.20 -17.31
N VAL A 114 -7.04 -14.93 -17.19
CA VAL A 114 -7.56 -14.36 -15.94
C VAL A 114 -8.84 -15.06 -15.50
N GLU A 115 -9.76 -15.31 -16.43
CA GLU A 115 -10.98 -16.08 -16.13
C GLU A 115 -10.64 -17.49 -15.62
N GLN A 116 -9.70 -18.17 -16.27
CA GLN A 116 -9.25 -19.50 -15.85
C GLN A 116 -8.57 -19.48 -14.47
N LEU A 117 -7.78 -18.44 -14.17
CA LEU A 117 -7.17 -18.27 -12.85
C LEU A 117 -8.22 -18.09 -11.75
N LYS A 118 -9.27 -17.30 -12.01
CA LYS A 118 -10.40 -17.14 -11.07
C LYS A 118 -11.12 -18.47 -10.82
N GLN A 119 -11.32 -19.28 -11.85
CA GLN A 119 -11.91 -20.63 -11.71
C GLN A 119 -11.02 -21.60 -10.94
N MET A 120 -9.70 -21.43 -11.01
CA MET A 120 -8.72 -22.23 -10.27
C MET A 120 -8.49 -21.75 -8.84
N SER A 121 -8.91 -20.51 -8.52
CA SER A 121 -8.70 -19.89 -7.22
C SER A 121 -9.47 -20.64 -6.13
N LYS A 122 -8.84 -20.80 -4.97
CA LYS A 122 -9.44 -21.37 -3.78
C LYS A 122 -9.41 -20.34 -2.65
N PRO A 123 -10.53 -20.08 -1.96
CA PRO A 123 -10.56 -19.12 -0.86
C PRO A 123 -9.69 -19.61 0.31
N VAL A 124 -9.04 -18.66 1.00
CA VAL A 124 -8.25 -18.96 2.19
C VAL A 124 -9.19 -19.22 3.38
N THR A 125 -9.04 -20.40 3.98
CA THR A 125 -9.92 -20.83 5.08
C THR A 125 -9.17 -20.96 6.40
N THR A 126 -7.89 -21.35 6.35
CA THR A 126 -7.12 -21.70 7.53
C THR A 126 -5.98 -20.72 7.82
N PRO A 127 -5.64 -20.46 9.10
CA PRO A 127 -4.45 -19.67 9.46
C PRO A 127 -3.14 -20.29 8.95
N GLU A 128 -3.11 -21.61 8.74
CA GLU A 128 -1.98 -22.34 8.19
C GLU A 128 -1.75 -21.99 6.70
N GLU A 129 -2.81 -21.83 5.91
CA GLU A 129 -2.73 -21.34 4.53
C GLU A 129 -2.17 -19.90 4.50
N ILE A 130 -2.60 -19.03 5.42
CA ILE A 130 -2.05 -17.67 5.55
C ILE A 130 -0.55 -17.71 5.85
N ALA A 131 -0.14 -18.56 6.81
CA ALA A 131 1.27 -18.73 7.17
C ALA A 131 2.09 -19.25 5.99
N GLN A 132 1.55 -20.15 5.17
CA GLN A 132 2.20 -20.67 3.97
C GLN A 132 2.43 -19.55 2.93
N VAL A 133 1.41 -18.74 2.65
CA VAL A 133 1.51 -17.60 1.72
C VAL A 133 2.58 -16.62 2.18
N ALA A 134 2.53 -16.22 3.44
CA ALA A 134 3.51 -15.32 4.03
C ALA A 134 4.93 -15.92 3.98
N THR A 135 5.08 -17.21 4.30
CA THR A 135 6.38 -17.90 4.26
C THR A 135 6.96 -17.92 2.85
N ILE A 136 6.15 -18.24 1.84
CA ILE A 136 6.60 -18.31 0.44
C ILE A 136 7.04 -16.92 -0.03
N SER A 137 6.23 -15.90 0.23
CA SER A 137 6.50 -14.51 -0.14
C SER A 137 7.71 -13.94 0.61
N ALA A 138 7.93 -14.34 1.86
CA ALA A 138 9.10 -13.99 2.66
C ALA A 138 10.36 -14.81 2.30
N ASN A 139 10.43 -15.42 1.11
CA ASN A 139 11.55 -16.23 0.62
C ASN A 139 11.86 -17.48 1.46
N GLY A 140 10.83 -18.15 1.96
CA GLY A 140 10.94 -19.38 2.75
C GLY A 140 11.13 -19.16 4.25
N ASP A 141 11.03 -17.91 4.72
CA ASP A 141 11.18 -17.56 6.12
C ASP A 141 9.91 -17.89 6.93
N ARG A 142 9.94 -19.05 7.59
CA ARG A 142 8.81 -19.52 8.42
C ARG A 142 8.55 -18.62 9.61
N ALA A 143 9.59 -18.00 10.19
CA ALA A 143 9.41 -17.13 11.35
C ALA A 143 8.58 -15.89 10.98
N VAL A 144 8.83 -15.32 9.78
CA VAL A 144 8.00 -14.25 9.23
C VAL A 144 6.56 -14.73 8.97
N GLY A 145 6.40 -15.92 8.40
CA GLY A 145 5.08 -16.50 8.12
C GLY A 145 4.24 -16.69 9.38
N ASP A 146 4.82 -17.28 10.43
CA ASP A 146 4.17 -17.50 11.72
C ASP A 146 3.83 -16.18 12.42
N LEU A 147 4.71 -15.18 12.29
CA LEU A 147 4.52 -13.86 12.87
C LEU A 147 3.37 -13.09 12.19
N ILE A 148 3.27 -13.15 10.85
CA ILE A 148 2.15 -12.55 10.10
C ILE A 148 0.84 -13.28 10.39
N SER A 149 0.84 -14.63 10.39
CA SER A 149 -0.35 -15.42 10.73
C SER A 149 -0.81 -15.15 12.17
N GLY A 150 0.12 -15.07 13.11
CA GLY A 150 -0.15 -14.70 14.50
C GLY A 150 -0.72 -13.29 14.65
N ALA A 151 -0.26 -12.33 13.85
CA ALA A 151 -0.81 -10.99 13.80
C ALA A 151 -2.26 -11.00 13.30
N MET A 152 -2.51 -11.59 12.13
CA MET A 152 -3.86 -11.71 11.53
C MET A 152 -4.84 -12.43 12.45
N LYS A 153 -4.39 -13.47 13.17
CA LYS A 153 -5.24 -14.18 14.14
C LYS A 153 -5.69 -13.30 15.30
N LYS A 154 -4.84 -12.36 15.75
CA LYS A 154 -5.17 -11.46 16.87
C LYS A 154 -6.08 -10.30 16.48
N ILE A 155 -5.88 -9.73 15.30
CA ILE A 155 -6.61 -8.53 14.85
C ILE A 155 -7.80 -8.83 13.93
N GLY A 156 -7.92 -10.07 13.44
CA GLY A 156 -8.92 -10.47 12.45
C GLY A 156 -8.45 -10.24 11.01
N ARG A 157 -9.27 -10.68 10.04
CA ARG A 157 -8.96 -10.59 8.60
C ARG A 157 -8.86 -9.13 8.12
N ASP A 158 -9.72 -8.26 8.66
CA ASP A 158 -9.80 -6.84 8.28
C ASP A 158 -8.90 -5.94 9.13
N GLY A 159 -8.06 -6.54 9.98
CA GLY A 159 -7.20 -5.78 10.88
C GLY A 159 -5.98 -5.18 10.17
N VAL A 160 -5.52 -4.04 10.69
CA VAL A 160 -4.38 -3.32 10.11
C VAL A 160 -3.09 -3.83 10.72
N ILE A 161 -2.17 -4.28 9.88
CA ILE A 161 -0.81 -4.68 10.24
C ILE A 161 0.16 -3.64 9.68
N THR A 162 1.12 -3.22 10.50
CA THR A 162 2.21 -2.31 10.13
C THR A 162 3.57 -2.86 10.52
N VAL A 163 4.59 -2.50 9.77
CA VAL A 163 5.96 -2.99 9.95
C VAL A 163 6.88 -1.82 10.31
N LYS A 164 7.65 -1.97 11.38
CA LYS A 164 8.57 -0.97 11.93
C LYS A 164 9.92 -1.57 12.28
N ASP A 165 10.90 -0.69 12.46
CA ASP A 165 12.23 -1.09 12.87
C ASP A 165 12.23 -1.43 14.36
N GLY A 166 12.67 -2.65 14.69
CA GLY A 166 12.87 -3.10 16.06
C GLY A 166 14.16 -2.55 16.64
N LYS A 167 14.17 -2.35 17.96
CA LYS A 167 15.39 -2.00 18.72
C LYS A 167 16.15 -3.23 19.23
N THR A 168 15.54 -4.40 19.09
CA THR A 168 16.03 -5.67 19.61
C THR A 168 16.49 -6.57 18.46
N LEU A 169 17.22 -7.64 18.77
CA LEU A 169 17.66 -8.62 17.78
C LEU A 169 16.52 -9.54 17.29
N LYS A 170 15.40 -9.56 18.01
CA LYS A 170 14.28 -10.46 17.75
C LYS A 170 13.10 -9.69 17.19
N ASP A 171 12.29 -10.36 16.39
CA ASP A 171 11.04 -9.77 15.91
C ASP A 171 10.00 -9.76 17.03
N GLU A 172 9.23 -8.69 17.12
CA GLU A 172 8.19 -8.51 18.14
C GLU A 172 6.86 -8.17 17.47
N LEU A 173 5.78 -8.80 17.94
CA LEU A 173 4.40 -8.47 17.57
C LEU A 173 3.73 -7.76 18.74
N GLU A 174 3.43 -6.47 18.55
CA GLU A 174 2.67 -5.66 19.49
C GLU A 174 1.29 -5.37 18.90
N VAL A 175 0.21 -5.59 19.66
CA VAL A 175 -1.13 -5.15 19.26
C VAL A 175 -1.44 -3.89 20.06
N ILE A 176 -1.69 -2.79 19.35
CA ILE A 176 -1.98 -1.49 19.94
C ILE A 176 -3.33 -0.99 19.45
N GLU A 177 -3.96 -0.13 20.23
CA GLU A 177 -5.15 0.60 19.78
C GLU A 177 -4.71 1.61 18.70
N GLY A 178 -5.42 1.63 17.57
CA GLY A 178 -5.10 2.51 16.45
C GLY A 178 -6.17 2.44 15.35
N MET A 179 -6.10 3.38 14.41
CA MET A 179 -7.10 3.55 13.36
C MET A 179 -6.43 3.87 12.02
N LYS A 180 -6.77 3.13 10.97
CA LYS A 180 -6.36 3.39 9.58
C LYS A 180 -7.53 3.93 8.77
N PHE A 181 -7.26 4.88 7.88
CA PHE A 181 -8.22 5.34 6.88
C PHE A 181 -7.54 5.72 5.56
N ASP A 182 -8.30 5.57 4.46
CA ASP A 182 -7.77 5.61 3.09
C ASP A 182 -7.77 7.04 2.53
N ARG A 183 -7.06 7.92 3.25
CA ARG A 183 -6.72 9.28 2.80
C ARG A 183 -5.27 9.57 3.16
N GLY A 184 -4.49 10.01 2.18
CA GLY A 184 -3.11 10.42 2.38
C GLY A 184 -2.88 11.92 2.42
N TYR A 185 -1.61 12.31 2.47
CA TYR A 185 -1.20 13.71 2.53
C TYR A 185 -1.71 14.50 1.32
N ILE A 186 -2.16 15.73 1.54
CA ILE A 186 -2.63 16.61 0.46
C ILE A 186 -1.47 17.07 -0.44
N SER A 187 -0.26 17.15 0.14
CA SER A 187 0.94 17.60 -0.57
C SER A 187 2.14 16.69 -0.25
N PRO A 188 2.92 16.26 -1.27
CA PRO A 188 4.12 15.45 -1.05
C PRO A 188 5.21 16.21 -0.28
N TYR A 189 5.13 17.54 -0.18
CA TYR A 189 6.06 18.34 0.63
C TYR A 189 5.94 18.09 2.14
N PHE A 190 4.92 17.35 2.60
CA PHE A 190 4.83 16.92 4.00
C PHE A 190 5.70 15.70 4.32
N ILE A 191 6.19 14.97 3.31
CA ILE A 191 7.07 13.81 3.50
C ILE A 191 8.27 14.21 4.35
N ASN A 192 8.56 13.41 5.38
CA ASN A 192 9.66 13.65 6.30
C ASN A 192 10.60 12.45 6.45
N THR A 193 10.28 11.32 5.81
CA THR A 193 11.13 10.13 5.79
C THR A 193 11.98 10.10 4.52
N ALA A 194 13.27 9.78 4.66
CA ALA A 194 14.17 9.56 3.52
C ALA A 194 13.95 8.19 2.84
N LYS A 195 13.40 7.21 3.57
CA LYS A 195 13.14 5.84 3.12
C LYS A 195 11.63 5.62 3.00
N GLY A 196 11.07 6.03 1.85
CA GLY A 196 9.65 5.91 1.54
C GLY A 196 8.96 7.27 1.51
N ALA A 197 7.92 7.39 0.67
CA ALA A 197 7.12 8.60 0.55
C ALA A 197 6.09 8.67 1.70
N LYS A 198 6.57 8.88 2.93
CA LYS A 198 5.74 8.91 4.14
C LYS A 198 6.02 10.13 5.01
N CYS A 199 5.03 10.51 5.80
CA CYS A 199 5.14 11.48 6.88
C CYS A 199 4.89 10.75 8.20
N GLU A 200 5.92 10.65 9.04
CA GLU A 200 5.87 9.95 10.32
C GLU A 200 6.08 10.94 11.47
N PHE A 201 5.17 10.94 12.44
CA PHE A 201 5.27 11.77 13.64
C PHE A 201 5.14 10.95 14.91
N GLN A 202 5.91 11.32 15.93
CA GLN A 202 5.79 10.77 17.28
C GLN A 202 5.15 11.81 18.21
N ASP A 203 4.34 11.35 19.15
CA ASP A 203 3.62 12.17 20.12
C ASP A 203 2.89 13.37 19.48
N ALA A 204 2.17 13.13 18.37
CA ALA A 204 1.52 14.17 17.61
C ALA A 204 0.18 14.65 18.24
N LEU A 205 -0.17 15.89 17.93
CA LEU A 205 -1.49 16.46 18.12
C LEU A 205 -2.35 16.23 16.87
N VAL A 206 -3.65 16.03 17.05
CA VAL A 206 -4.61 15.82 15.96
C VAL A 206 -5.68 16.90 16.03
N LEU A 207 -5.86 17.63 14.94
CA LEU A 207 -6.92 18.62 14.77
C LEU A 207 -7.95 18.07 13.78
N LEU A 208 -9.22 18.06 14.18
CA LEU A 208 -10.32 17.54 13.39
C LEU A 208 -11.28 18.67 13.00
N SER A 209 -11.46 18.90 11.70
CA SER A 209 -12.42 19.88 11.19
C SER A 209 -13.42 19.23 10.24
N GLU A 210 -14.71 19.50 10.46
CA GLU A 210 -15.78 19.08 9.56
C GLU A 210 -15.79 19.92 8.27
N LYS A 211 -15.21 21.12 8.32
CA LYS A 211 -15.20 22.11 7.25
C LYS A 211 -13.89 22.12 6.47
N LYS A 212 -13.94 22.82 5.33
CA LYS A 212 -12.75 23.21 4.58
C LYS A 212 -11.97 24.30 5.31
N ILE A 213 -10.65 24.19 5.29
CA ILE A 213 -9.71 25.18 5.83
C ILE A 213 -8.98 25.83 4.65
N SER A 214 -9.50 26.97 4.19
CA SER A 214 -8.91 27.75 3.08
C SER A 214 -8.15 28.98 3.57
N SER A 215 -8.60 29.58 4.68
CA SER A 215 -8.01 30.78 5.28
C SER A 215 -6.86 30.41 6.21
N VAL A 216 -5.76 31.15 6.13
CA VAL A 216 -4.65 31.00 7.07
C VAL A 216 -5.02 31.48 8.48
N GLN A 217 -5.92 32.45 8.60
CA GLN A 217 -6.28 33.06 9.88
C GLN A 217 -6.90 32.05 10.86
N SER A 218 -7.67 31.10 10.34
CA SER A 218 -8.32 30.08 11.17
C SER A 218 -7.36 29.02 11.71
N ILE A 219 -6.20 28.81 11.06
CA ILE A 219 -5.24 27.77 11.45
C ILE A 219 -4.06 28.31 12.27
N ILE A 220 -3.78 29.62 12.22
CA ILE A 220 -2.66 30.24 12.96
C ILE A 220 -2.68 29.87 14.46
N PRO A 221 -3.81 30.01 15.20
CA PRO A 221 -3.84 29.68 16.62
C PRO A 221 -3.45 28.22 16.90
N ALA A 222 -3.93 27.30 16.05
CA ALA A 222 -3.60 25.89 16.17
C ALA A 222 -2.11 25.61 15.95
N LEU A 223 -1.49 26.28 14.97
CA LEU A 223 -0.06 26.14 14.66
C LEU A 223 0.81 26.72 15.77
N GLU A 224 0.43 27.86 16.34
CA GLU A 224 1.14 28.49 17.45
C GLU A 224 1.12 27.62 18.70
N LEU A 225 -0.02 27.02 19.04
CA LEU A 225 -0.14 26.09 20.17
C LEU A 225 0.73 24.84 19.97
N ALA A 226 0.65 24.22 18.79
CA ALA A 226 1.46 23.04 18.48
C ALA A 226 2.97 23.33 18.52
N ASN A 227 3.39 24.47 17.95
CA ASN A 227 4.77 24.90 17.94
C ASN A 227 5.28 25.26 19.35
N THR A 228 4.46 25.92 20.17
CA THR A 228 4.77 26.23 21.57
C THR A 228 4.93 24.96 22.40
N ALA A 229 4.05 23.98 22.19
CA ALA A 229 4.15 22.65 22.80
C ALA A 229 5.31 21.82 22.24
N ARG A 230 5.96 22.25 21.14
CA ARG A 230 6.98 21.51 20.39
C ARG A 230 6.53 20.12 19.98
N ARG A 231 5.26 19.98 19.59
CA ARG A 231 4.67 18.72 19.15
C ARG A 231 4.26 18.80 17.68
N PRO A 232 4.44 17.72 16.89
CA PRO A 232 3.92 17.66 15.54
C PRO A 232 2.40 17.80 15.50
N LEU A 233 1.87 18.38 14.42
CA LEU A 233 0.43 18.55 14.21
C LEU A 233 -0.05 17.81 12.96
N LEU A 234 -1.05 16.94 13.13
CA LEU A 234 -1.83 16.35 12.06
C LEU A 234 -3.17 17.09 11.94
N ILE A 235 -3.47 17.60 10.76
CA ILE A 235 -4.74 18.26 10.43
C ILE A 235 -5.57 17.31 9.57
N ILE A 236 -6.77 16.95 10.03
CA ILE A 236 -7.76 16.19 9.27
C ILE A 236 -8.98 17.07 9.08
N ALA A 237 -9.24 17.50 7.85
CA ALA A 237 -10.33 18.42 7.51
C ALA A 237 -11.11 17.92 6.29
N GLU A 238 -12.30 18.45 5.99
CA GLU A 238 -12.95 18.16 4.70
C GLU A 238 -12.00 18.39 3.52
N ASP A 239 -11.33 19.54 3.55
CA ASP A 239 -10.25 19.88 2.65
C ASP A 239 -9.34 20.93 3.29
N VAL A 240 -8.08 20.98 2.87
CA VAL A 240 -7.14 22.04 3.22
C VAL A 240 -6.56 22.58 1.92
N ASP A 241 -6.94 23.80 1.55
CA ASP A 241 -6.63 24.38 0.25
C ASP A 241 -6.24 25.87 0.36
N GLY A 242 -6.07 26.52 -0.79
CA GLY A 242 -5.83 27.96 -0.87
C GLY A 242 -4.59 28.45 -0.13
N GLU A 243 -4.78 29.54 0.62
CA GLU A 243 -3.72 30.21 1.38
C GLU A 243 -3.23 29.36 2.56
N ALA A 244 -4.15 28.64 3.21
CA ALA A 244 -3.82 27.75 4.32
C ALA A 244 -2.81 26.67 3.89
N LEU A 245 -3.10 25.93 2.82
CA LEU A 245 -2.19 24.89 2.33
C LEU A 245 -0.82 25.44 1.92
N SER A 246 -0.83 26.57 1.20
CA SER A 246 0.40 27.23 0.74
C SER A 246 1.29 27.63 1.91
N THR A 247 0.69 28.16 2.97
CA THR A 247 1.39 28.57 4.19
C THR A 247 1.94 27.37 4.96
N LEU A 248 1.15 26.30 5.10
CA LEU A 248 1.60 25.06 5.77
C LEU A 248 2.82 24.46 5.08
N VAL A 249 2.79 24.36 3.75
CA VAL A 249 3.91 23.82 2.95
C VAL A 249 5.14 24.72 3.07
N LEU A 250 4.97 26.04 2.95
CA LEU A 250 6.08 26.98 3.02
C LEU A 250 6.76 26.96 4.40
N ASN A 251 5.97 26.91 5.49
CA ASN A 251 6.51 26.82 6.85
C ASN A 251 7.15 25.46 7.13
N ARG A 252 6.61 24.37 6.58
CA ARG A 252 7.23 23.04 6.66
C ARG A 252 8.62 23.03 6.02
N ILE A 253 8.79 23.68 4.86
CA ILE A 253 10.06 23.71 4.10
C ILE A 253 11.05 24.71 4.71
N LYS A 254 10.62 25.94 5.01
CA LYS A 254 11.52 27.02 5.45
C LYS A 254 11.83 27.00 6.94
N VAL A 255 10.82 26.74 7.77
CA VAL A 255 10.92 26.81 9.23
C VAL A 255 11.11 25.42 9.84
N GLY A 256 10.80 24.36 9.08
CA GLY A 256 10.83 22.99 9.59
C GLY A 256 9.63 22.66 10.47
N LEU A 257 8.54 23.41 10.36
CA LEU A 257 7.32 23.17 11.15
C LEU A 257 6.80 21.75 10.91
N GLN A 258 6.67 20.96 11.97
CA GLN A 258 6.24 19.57 11.88
C GLN A 258 4.71 19.49 11.74
N VAL A 259 4.21 19.66 10.52
CA VAL A 259 2.78 19.62 10.21
C VAL A 259 2.50 18.74 9.00
N CYS A 260 1.35 18.07 9.01
CA CYS A 260 0.82 17.31 7.87
C CYS A 260 -0.70 17.53 7.77
N ALA A 261 -1.21 17.74 6.57
CA ALA A 261 -2.64 17.90 6.31
C ALA A 261 -3.16 16.76 5.42
N VAL A 262 -4.32 16.22 5.82
CA VAL A 262 -4.97 15.05 5.21
C VAL A 262 -6.47 15.36 5.06
N LYS A 263 -7.09 14.87 3.99
CA LYS A 263 -8.54 14.98 3.83
C LYS A 263 -9.26 13.99 4.74
N ALA A 264 -10.43 14.38 5.25
CA ALA A 264 -11.29 13.50 6.02
C ALA A 264 -11.85 12.37 5.13
N PRO A 265 -11.94 11.14 5.64
CA PRO A 265 -12.53 10.02 4.90
C PRO A 265 -14.06 10.13 4.82
N GLY A 266 -14.65 9.54 3.77
CA GLY A 266 -16.09 9.55 3.54
C GLY A 266 -16.65 10.88 3.00
N PHE A 267 -17.98 10.96 2.95
CA PHE A 267 -18.74 12.13 2.47
C PHE A 267 -20.03 12.28 3.29
N GLY A 268 -20.61 13.48 3.31
CA GLY A 268 -21.86 13.78 4.03
C GLY A 268 -21.82 13.32 5.49
N ASP A 269 -22.91 12.72 5.96
CA ASP A 269 -23.05 12.24 7.35
C ASP A 269 -22.05 11.15 7.72
N ASN A 270 -21.63 10.32 6.77
CA ASN A 270 -20.61 9.31 7.03
C ASN A 270 -19.26 9.95 7.41
N ARG A 271 -18.91 11.08 6.78
CA ARG A 271 -17.70 11.85 7.13
C ARG A 271 -17.79 12.43 8.54
N LYS A 272 -18.94 13.04 8.88
CA LYS A 272 -19.18 13.60 10.23
C LYS A 272 -19.03 12.52 11.30
N ASN A 273 -19.67 11.39 11.08
CA ASN A 273 -19.62 10.25 11.99
C ASN A 273 -18.21 9.64 12.12
N THR A 274 -17.46 9.56 11.02
CA THR A 274 -16.08 9.05 11.03
C THR A 274 -15.13 10.02 11.74
N LEU A 275 -15.30 11.33 11.56
CA LEU A 275 -14.54 12.34 12.33
C LEU A 275 -14.86 12.24 13.82
N GLN A 276 -16.12 12.01 14.19
CA GLN A 276 -16.50 11.80 15.57
C GLN A 276 -15.86 10.53 16.17
N ASP A 277 -15.76 9.46 15.38
CA ASP A 277 -15.07 8.23 15.81
C ASP A 277 -13.57 8.49 16.07
N MET A 278 -12.91 9.23 15.18
CA MET A 278 -11.53 9.67 15.37
C MET A 278 -11.38 10.55 16.61
N ALA A 279 -12.34 11.44 16.85
CA ALA A 279 -12.35 12.35 17.99
C ALA A 279 -12.41 11.55 19.30
N VAL A 280 -13.33 10.60 19.42
CA VAL A 280 -13.45 9.73 20.59
C VAL A 280 -12.20 8.87 20.79
N ALA A 281 -11.63 8.32 19.72
CA ALA A 281 -10.43 7.49 19.79
C ALA A 281 -9.16 8.27 20.20
N THR A 282 -9.07 9.55 19.84
CA THR A 282 -7.89 10.39 20.11
C THR A 282 -8.09 11.36 21.28
N GLY A 283 -9.31 11.53 21.78
CA GLY A 283 -9.69 12.53 22.78
C GLY A 283 -9.83 13.95 22.21
N ALA A 284 -10.01 14.10 20.89
CA ALA A 284 -10.16 15.41 20.25
C ALA A 284 -11.59 15.95 20.32
N VAL A 285 -11.73 17.24 20.03
CA VAL A 285 -13.01 17.87 19.67
C VAL A 285 -13.07 18.05 18.14
N VAL A 286 -14.24 17.87 17.54
CA VAL A 286 -14.47 18.13 16.10
C VAL A 286 -15.00 19.55 15.93
N PHE A 287 -14.29 20.38 15.16
CA PHE A 287 -14.69 21.75 14.84
C PHE A 287 -15.66 21.79 13.64
N GLY A 288 -16.82 22.45 13.76
CA GLY A 288 -17.88 22.49 12.73
C GLY A 288 -19.00 23.51 13.01
N ASP A 289 -19.97 23.65 12.09
CA ASP A 289 -21.01 24.71 12.13
C ASP A 289 -22.36 24.28 12.74
N GLU A 290 -22.73 23.00 12.67
CA GLU A 290 -24.07 22.55 13.08
C GLU A 290 -24.13 22.39 14.60
N GLY A 291 -24.38 23.51 15.30
CA GLY A 291 -24.67 23.56 16.74
C GLY A 291 -23.46 23.52 17.68
N ASN A 292 -22.23 23.50 17.16
CA ASN A 292 -21.02 23.47 17.97
C ASN A 292 -20.61 24.86 18.47
N LEU A 293 -20.27 24.95 19.77
CA LEU A 293 -19.79 26.15 20.45
C LEU A 293 -18.32 26.53 20.11
N TYR A 294 -17.63 25.70 19.32
CA TYR A 294 -16.18 25.75 19.16
C TYR A 294 -15.81 26.18 17.75
N LYS A 295 -15.39 27.44 17.62
CA LYS A 295 -14.74 27.97 16.42
C LYS A 295 -13.29 27.53 16.37
N LEU A 296 -12.75 27.34 15.17
CA LEU A 296 -11.36 26.91 15.00
C LEU A 296 -10.37 27.96 15.51
N GLU A 297 -10.75 29.24 15.41
CA GLU A 297 -9.95 30.37 15.89
C GLU A 297 -9.77 30.37 17.41
N ASP A 298 -10.68 29.74 18.16
CA ASP A 298 -10.72 29.74 19.63
C ASP A 298 -10.11 28.46 20.23
N ILE A 299 -9.46 27.64 19.41
CA ILE A 299 -8.88 26.35 19.80
C ILE A 299 -7.98 26.44 21.03
N GLN A 300 -8.17 25.51 21.95
CA GLN A 300 -7.33 25.33 23.15
C GLN A 300 -6.53 24.04 23.07
N MET A 301 -5.48 23.95 23.88
CA MET A 301 -4.60 22.77 23.90
C MET A 301 -5.33 21.45 24.23
N GLN A 302 -6.42 21.53 24.99
CA GLN A 302 -7.26 20.38 25.37
C GLN A 302 -8.17 19.89 24.25
N ASP A 303 -8.41 20.71 23.22
CA ASP A 303 -9.33 20.37 22.13
C ASP A 303 -8.63 19.51 21.06
N PHE A 304 -7.29 19.47 21.06
CA PHE A 304 -6.51 18.59 20.22
C PHE A 304 -6.61 17.14 20.69
N GLY A 305 -6.82 16.24 19.72
CA GLY A 305 -6.58 14.82 19.92
C GLY A 305 -5.11 14.55 20.14
N GLN A 306 -4.82 13.45 20.83
CA GLN A 306 -3.44 13.02 21.06
C GLN A 306 -3.25 11.59 20.60
N VAL A 307 -2.15 11.38 19.88
CA VAL A 307 -1.74 10.08 19.35
C VAL A 307 -0.26 9.88 19.65
N GLY A 308 0.12 8.67 20.05
CA GLY A 308 1.51 8.34 20.28
C GLY A 308 2.32 8.32 18.98
N GLU A 309 1.70 7.94 17.87
CA GLU A 309 2.38 7.94 16.57
C GLU A 309 1.39 8.09 15.41
N VAL A 310 1.86 8.73 14.34
CA VAL A 310 1.14 8.92 13.07
C VAL A 310 2.03 8.49 11.92
N SER A 311 1.46 7.77 10.95
CA SER A 311 2.09 7.51 9.65
C SER A 311 1.10 7.86 8.54
N VAL A 312 1.47 8.82 7.68
CA VAL A 312 0.69 9.24 6.51
C VAL A 312 1.46 8.92 5.24
N THR A 313 0.80 8.30 4.29
CA THR A 313 1.30 7.97 2.95
C THR A 313 0.52 8.76 1.89
N LYS A 314 0.71 8.46 0.60
CA LYS A 314 -0.06 9.07 -0.49
C LYS A 314 -1.55 8.71 -0.43
N ASP A 315 -1.85 7.48 -0.04
CA ASP A 315 -3.20 6.90 -0.15
C ASP A 315 -3.82 6.67 1.24
N ASP A 316 -3.00 6.36 2.25
CA ASP A 316 -3.45 5.96 3.58
C ASP A 316 -2.88 6.83 4.71
N SER A 317 -3.65 6.96 5.79
CA SER A 317 -3.22 7.51 7.07
C SER A 317 -3.48 6.52 8.20
N LEU A 318 -2.55 6.47 9.16
CA LEU A 318 -2.60 5.60 10.31
C LEU A 318 -2.32 6.39 11.58
N LEU A 319 -3.25 6.29 12.54
CA LEU A 319 -3.15 6.85 13.88
C LEU A 319 -2.94 5.70 14.87
N MET A 320 -1.93 5.81 15.72
CA MET A 320 -1.55 4.76 16.68
C MET A 320 -1.49 5.30 18.09
N ARG A 321 -1.93 4.48 19.06
CA ARG A 321 -1.93 4.81 20.49
C ARG A 321 -2.66 6.13 20.77
N GLY A 322 -3.92 6.21 20.32
CA GLY A 322 -4.80 7.31 20.66
C GLY A 322 -5.00 7.40 22.18
N LYS A 323 -5.07 8.62 22.73
CA LYS A 323 -5.27 8.85 24.17
C LYS A 323 -6.74 9.15 24.53
N GLY A 324 -7.68 8.60 23.78
CA GLY A 324 -9.11 8.69 24.07
C GLY A 324 -9.51 7.97 25.36
N ASP A 325 -10.64 8.38 25.95
CA ASP A 325 -11.21 7.69 27.12
C ASP A 325 -11.81 6.35 26.71
N LYS A 326 -11.32 5.25 27.30
CA LYS A 326 -11.78 3.89 27.02
C LYS A 326 -13.28 3.70 27.21
N ASN A 327 -13.88 4.36 28.21
CA ASN A 327 -15.32 4.28 28.43
C ASN A 327 -16.11 4.92 27.29
N GLN A 328 -15.60 6.03 26.73
CA GLN A 328 -16.24 6.69 25.60
C GLN A 328 -16.07 5.87 24.31
N ILE A 329 -14.92 5.24 24.11
CA ILE A 329 -14.67 4.34 22.99
C ILE A 329 -15.63 3.14 23.04
N GLU A 330 -15.75 2.47 24.19
CA GLU A 330 -16.69 1.36 24.36
C GLU A 330 -18.15 1.78 24.14
N LYS A 331 -18.54 2.95 24.67
CA LYS A 331 -19.87 3.51 24.44
C LYS A 331 -20.12 3.75 22.95
N ARG A 332 -19.14 4.29 22.22
CA ARG A 332 -19.24 4.53 20.77
C ARG A 332 -19.33 3.22 19.98
N ILE A 333 -18.55 2.21 20.35
CA ILE A 333 -18.61 0.87 19.75
C ILE A 333 -20.00 0.27 19.93
N ASN A 334 -20.58 0.34 21.13
CA ASN A 334 -21.91 -0.20 21.41
C ASN A 334 -23.00 0.57 20.66
N GLN A 335 -22.90 1.90 20.59
CA GLN A 335 -23.81 2.71 19.78
C GLN A 335 -23.81 2.26 18.31
N ILE A 336 -22.64 2.08 17.69
CA ILE A 336 -22.55 1.64 16.30
C ILE A 336 -23.14 0.24 16.11
N LYS A 337 -22.95 -0.68 17.07
CA LYS A 337 -23.55 -2.02 17.02
C LYS A 337 -25.08 -1.98 17.06
N GLU A 338 -25.65 -1.11 17.90
CA GLU A 338 -27.10 -0.91 17.97
C GLU A 338 -27.64 -0.29 16.68
N GLU A 339 -26.96 0.72 16.12
CA GLU A 339 -27.31 1.34 14.85
C GLU A 339 -27.29 0.33 13.68
N ILE A 340 -26.30 -0.57 13.65
CA ILE A 340 -26.23 -1.68 12.67
C ILE A 340 -27.44 -2.62 12.80
N ALA A 341 -27.83 -2.96 14.02
CA ALA A 341 -28.96 -3.86 14.26
C ALA A 341 -30.31 -3.24 13.85
N LEU A 342 -30.45 -1.92 14.00
CA LEU A 342 -31.67 -1.17 13.68
C LEU A 342 -31.77 -0.78 12.20
N SER A 343 -30.64 -0.61 11.51
CA SER A 343 -30.67 -0.24 10.09
C SER A 343 -31.27 -1.35 9.22
N THR A 344 -32.04 -0.96 8.22
CA THR A 344 -32.62 -1.86 7.20
C THR A 344 -31.83 -1.82 5.89
N SER A 345 -30.89 -0.88 5.74
CA SER A 345 -30.07 -0.70 4.54
C SER A 345 -28.78 -1.51 4.64
N GLU A 346 -28.55 -2.42 3.68
CA GLU A 346 -27.29 -3.18 3.61
C GLU A 346 -26.08 -2.26 3.42
N TYR A 347 -26.22 -1.19 2.63
CA TYR A 347 -25.17 -0.20 2.42
C TYR A 347 -24.75 0.52 3.73
N GLU A 348 -25.72 0.90 4.57
CA GLU A 348 -25.40 1.54 5.84
C GLU A 348 -24.77 0.55 6.82
N LYS A 349 -25.25 -0.70 6.85
CA LYS A 349 -24.65 -1.77 7.67
C LYS A 349 -23.20 -2.01 7.31
N GLU A 350 -22.88 -2.05 6.02
CA GLU A 350 -21.50 -2.19 5.54
C GLU A 350 -20.62 -1.03 6.01
N LYS A 351 -21.08 0.23 5.80
CA LYS A 351 -20.31 1.41 6.21
C LYS A 351 -20.13 1.54 7.72
N MET A 352 -21.16 1.21 8.50
CA MET A 352 -21.05 1.15 9.96
C MET A 352 -20.16 -0.02 10.41
N GLY A 353 -20.18 -1.15 9.69
CA GLY A 353 -19.28 -2.29 9.91
C GLY A 353 -17.81 -1.91 9.73
N GLU A 354 -17.47 -1.18 8.67
CA GLU A 354 -16.12 -0.65 8.44
C GLU A 354 -15.65 0.26 9.59
N ARG A 355 -16.52 1.17 10.05
CA ARG A 355 -16.25 2.08 11.17
C ARG A 355 -16.07 1.31 12.47
N LEU A 356 -16.94 0.33 12.73
CA LEU A 356 -16.87 -0.54 13.90
C LEU A 356 -15.56 -1.33 13.94
N ALA A 357 -15.14 -1.89 12.80
CA ALA A 357 -13.88 -2.62 12.68
C ALA A 357 -12.69 -1.71 12.99
N LYS A 358 -12.69 -0.47 12.47
CA LYS A 358 -11.63 0.53 12.72
C LYS A 358 -11.53 0.98 14.18
N LEU A 359 -12.64 0.96 14.93
CA LEU A 359 -12.65 1.27 16.37
C LEU A 359 -12.38 0.06 17.26
N SER A 360 -12.83 -1.13 16.85
CA SER A 360 -12.79 -2.35 17.67
C SER A 360 -11.51 -3.16 17.45
N ASN A 361 -11.01 -3.20 16.22
CA ASN A 361 -9.83 -3.97 15.86
C ASN A 361 -8.61 -3.07 15.99
N GLY A 362 -7.71 -3.44 16.91
CA GLY A 362 -6.43 -2.76 17.07
C GLY A 362 -5.54 -2.90 15.83
N VAL A 363 -4.47 -2.11 15.83
CA VAL A 363 -3.40 -2.17 14.84
C VAL A 363 -2.32 -3.12 15.37
N ALA A 364 -1.95 -4.13 14.60
CA ALA A 364 -0.76 -4.91 14.87
C ALA A 364 0.47 -4.17 14.34
N VAL A 365 1.48 -4.03 15.19
CA VAL A 365 2.80 -3.48 14.85
C VAL A 365 3.81 -4.60 14.95
N LEU A 366 4.41 -4.92 13.80
CA LEU A 366 5.51 -5.85 13.65
C LEU A 366 6.82 -5.08 13.74
N LYS A 367 7.58 -5.28 14.81
CA LYS A 367 8.92 -4.71 14.96
C LYS A 367 9.94 -5.71 14.45
N VAL A 368 10.67 -5.34 13.41
CA VAL A 368 11.65 -6.19 12.74
C VAL A 368 12.99 -6.06 13.46
N GLY A 369 13.45 -7.16 14.06
CA GLY A 369 14.75 -7.20 14.70
C GLY A 369 15.85 -7.57 13.71
N GLY A 370 17.10 -7.24 14.06
CA GLY A 370 18.27 -7.61 13.27
C GLY A 370 19.57 -7.08 13.84
N THR A 371 20.70 -7.55 13.29
CA THR A 371 22.04 -7.21 13.79
C THR A 371 22.64 -5.98 13.12
N SER A 372 22.15 -5.64 11.93
CA SER A 372 22.62 -4.49 11.15
C SER A 372 21.45 -3.78 10.47
N GLU A 373 21.60 -2.48 10.21
CA GLU A 373 20.57 -1.71 9.50
C GLU A 373 20.28 -2.29 8.11
N VAL A 374 21.31 -2.80 7.41
CA VAL A 374 21.13 -3.36 6.06
C VAL A 374 20.25 -4.62 6.11
N GLU A 375 20.50 -5.50 7.08
CA GLU A 375 19.69 -6.71 7.31
C GLU A 375 18.26 -6.37 7.70
N VAL A 376 18.06 -5.43 8.63
CA VAL A 376 16.72 -5.01 9.07
C VAL A 376 15.92 -4.43 7.90
N ASN A 377 16.55 -3.61 7.06
CA ASN A 377 15.88 -3.03 5.89
C ASN A 377 15.48 -4.11 4.86
N GLU A 378 16.35 -5.07 4.56
CA GLU A 378 16.03 -6.19 3.66
C GLU A 378 14.88 -7.04 4.21
N LYS A 379 14.94 -7.36 5.50
CA LYS A 379 13.92 -8.16 6.18
C LYS A 379 12.57 -7.43 6.24
N LYS A 380 12.59 -6.11 6.43
CA LYS A 380 11.40 -5.26 6.38
C LYS A 380 10.75 -5.26 5.01
N ASP A 381 11.55 -5.13 3.94
CA ASP A 381 11.05 -5.25 2.56
C ASP A 381 10.34 -6.61 2.39
N ARG A 382 10.98 -7.73 2.79
CA ARG A 382 10.37 -9.08 2.75
C ARG A 382 9.08 -9.22 3.56
N ILE A 383 9.01 -8.63 4.77
CA ILE A 383 7.81 -8.70 5.61
C ILE A 383 6.67 -7.89 5.00
N ASN A 384 6.96 -6.74 4.39
CA ASN A 384 5.95 -5.93 3.69
C ASN A 384 5.38 -6.70 2.49
N ASP A 385 6.25 -7.31 1.67
CA ASP A 385 5.84 -8.12 0.53
C ASP A 385 4.94 -9.28 0.98
N ALA A 386 5.37 -10.00 2.02
CA ALA A 386 4.59 -11.10 2.59
C ALA A 386 3.24 -10.65 3.16
N LEU A 387 3.18 -9.49 3.80
CA LEU A 387 1.95 -8.91 4.35
C LEU A 387 0.98 -8.54 3.23
N ASN A 388 1.46 -7.90 2.16
CA ASN A 388 0.62 -7.55 1.02
C ASN A 388 0.12 -8.82 0.29
N ALA A 389 1.00 -9.79 0.05
CA ALA A 389 0.63 -11.08 -0.54
C ALA A 389 -0.42 -11.83 0.29
N THR A 390 -0.32 -11.82 1.63
CA THR A 390 -1.36 -12.42 2.48
C THR A 390 -2.70 -11.69 2.40
N ARG A 391 -2.71 -10.35 2.27
CA ARG A 391 -3.96 -9.60 2.08
C ARG A 391 -4.62 -9.96 0.75
N ALA A 392 -3.87 -9.92 -0.34
CA ALA A 392 -4.36 -10.30 -1.66
C ALA A 392 -4.89 -11.74 -1.67
N ALA A 393 -4.21 -12.67 -0.99
CA ALA A 393 -4.67 -14.04 -0.85
C ALA A 393 -6.00 -14.18 -0.07
N VAL A 394 -6.21 -13.36 0.97
CA VAL A 394 -7.48 -13.37 1.73
C VAL A 394 -8.63 -12.81 0.90
N GLU A 395 -8.37 -11.83 0.02
CA GLU A 395 -9.37 -11.18 -0.83
C GLU A 395 -9.72 -12.01 -2.08
N GLU A 396 -8.73 -12.46 -2.85
CA GLU A 396 -8.95 -13.11 -4.15
C GLU A 396 -8.76 -14.64 -4.14
N GLY A 397 -8.21 -15.19 -3.05
CA GLY A 397 -7.90 -16.61 -2.90
C GLY A 397 -6.51 -17.00 -3.41
N LEU A 398 -6.29 -18.32 -3.53
CA LEU A 398 -5.00 -18.94 -3.79
C LEU A 398 -5.02 -19.79 -5.06
N VAL A 399 -3.89 -19.76 -5.78
CA VAL A 399 -3.60 -20.66 -6.90
C VAL A 399 -2.26 -21.37 -6.69
N ALA A 400 -1.98 -22.39 -7.51
CA ALA A 400 -0.72 -23.13 -7.43
C ALA A 400 0.48 -22.26 -7.82
N GLY A 401 1.44 -22.09 -6.90
CA GLY A 401 2.65 -21.28 -7.09
C GLY A 401 3.70 -21.85 -8.06
N GLY A 402 4.87 -21.21 -8.09
CA GLY A 402 6.02 -21.64 -8.91
C GLY A 402 5.77 -21.55 -10.42
N GLY A 403 4.87 -20.66 -10.86
CA GLY A 403 4.44 -20.55 -12.26
C GLY A 403 3.49 -21.66 -12.73
N THR A 404 3.15 -22.62 -11.88
CA THR A 404 2.28 -23.76 -12.23
C THR A 404 0.87 -23.32 -12.63
N ALA A 405 0.30 -22.32 -11.96
CA ALA A 405 -1.01 -21.77 -12.31
C ALA A 405 -1.04 -21.27 -13.76
N LEU A 406 -0.03 -20.49 -14.16
CA LEU A 406 0.09 -19.98 -15.53
C LEU A 406 0.24 -21.11 -16.56
N LEU A 407 1.03 -22.15 -16.24
CA LEU A 407 1.17 -23.33 -17.10
C LEU A 407 -0.15 -24.07 -17.32
N ARG A 408 -0.99 -24.19 -16.28
CA ARG A 408 -2.30 -24.85 -16.38
C ARG A 408 -3.29 -24.05 -17.22
N CYS A 409 -3.15 -22.73 -17.29
CA CYS A 409 -3.98 -21.88 -18.14
C CYS A 409 -3.68 -22.03 -19.64
N ILE A 410 -2.54 -22.63 -20.03
CA ILE A 410 -2.15 -22.79 -21.45
C ILE A 410 -3.22 -23.55 -22.26
N ALA A 411 -3.81 -24.61 -21.68
CA ALA A 411 -4.83 -25.41 -22.37
C ALA A 411 -6.10 -24.60 -22.70
N LYS A 412 -6.40 -23.55 -21.92
CA LYS A 412 -7.54 -22.67 -22.19
C LYS A 412 -7.37 -21.88 -23.49
N LEU A 413 -6.13 -21.56 -23.85
CA LEU A 413 -5.83 -20.79 -25.07
C LEU A 413 -6.19 -21.53 -26.36
N ASP A 414 -6.29 -22.87 -26.32
CA ASP A 414 -6.71 -23.68 -27.48
C ASP A 414 -8.18 -23.42 -27.89
N SER A 415 -8.99 -22.92 -26.96
CA SER A 415 -10.42 -22.65 -27.18
C SER A 415 -10.71 -21.26 -27.77
N ILE A 416 -9.70 -20.40 -27.87
CA ILE A 416 -9.87 -19.02 -28.33
C ILE A 416 -10.03 -18.99 -29.84
N LYS A 417 -11.15 -18.45 -30.30
CA LYS A 417 -11.40 -18.19 -31.72
C LYS A 417 -10.95 -16.78 -32.06
N THR A 418 -10.02 -16.67 -33.01
CA THR A 418 -9.50 -15.40 -33.50
C THR A 418 -10.09 -15.06 -34.87
N GLU A 419 -10.23 -13.78 -35.16
CA GLU A 419 -10.83 -13.29 -36.42
C GLU A 419 -9.85 -13.32 -37.59
N ASN A 420 -8.55 -13.20 -37.30
CA ASN A 420 -7.48 -13.17 -38.30
C ASN A 420 -6.19 -13.81 -37.77
N SER A 421 -5.22 -14.02 -38.67
CA SER A 421 -3.94 -14.67 -38.36
C SER A 421 -3.07 -13.88 -37.38
N ASP A 422 -3.13 -12.54 -37.41
CA ASP A 422 -2.35 -11.69 -36.52
C ASP A 422 -2.83 -11.79 -35.07
N GLN A 423 -4.14 -11.91 -34.85
CA GLN A 423 -4.70 -12.23 -33.55
C GLN A 423 -4.26 -13.63 -33.08
N THR A 424 -4.20 -14.63 -33.97
CA THR A 424 -3.67 -15.96 -33.63
C THR A 424 -2.21 -15.89 -33.17
N ILE A 425 -1.40 -15.06 -33.83
CA ILE A 425 -0.01 -14.78 -33.41
C ILE A 425 0.00 -14.17 -32.01
N GLY A 426 -0.90 -13.23 -31.71
CA GLY A 426 -1.07 -12.65 -30.37
C GLY A 426 -1.35 -13.69 -29.28
N VAL A 427 -2.26 -14.63 -29.54
CA VAL A 427 -2.56 -15.74 -28.61
C VAL A 427 -1.33 -16.63 -28.40
N GLU A 428 -0.57 -16.90 -29.47
CA GLU A 428 0.63 -17.74 -29.40
C GLU A 428 1.78 -17.07 -28.63
N ILE A 429 1.92 -15.74 -28.72
CA ILE A 429 2.87 -14.96 -27.92
C ILE A 429 2.58 -15.18 -26.43
N VAL A 430 1.31 -15.09 -26.01
CA VAL A 430 0.91 -15.33 -24.62
C VAL A 430 1.17 -16.78 -24.23
N ARG A 431 0.80 -17.75 -25.09
CA ARG A 431 1.04 -19.18 -24.85
C ARG A 431 2.49 -19.49 -24.50
N LYS A 432 3.43 -18.92 -25.23
CA LYS A 432 4.87 -19.07 -24.94
C LYS A 432 5.27 -18.34 -23.66
N SER A 433 4.78 -17.11 -23.49
CA SER A 433 5.14 -16.25 -22.36
C SER A 433 4.71 -16.83 -21.01
N LEU A 434 3.58 -17.54 -20.93
CA LEU A 434 3.09 -18.17 -19.70
C LEU A 434 4.07 -19.21 -19.10
N ARG A 435 5.01 -19.73 -19.89
CA ARG A 435 6.02 -20.68 -19.42
C ARG A 435 7.20 -20.01 -18.72
N VAL A 436 7.42 -18.72 -18.97
CA VAL A 436 8.64 -18.00 -18.57
C VAL A 436 8.83 -17.93 -17.05
N PRO A 437 7.81 -17.64 -16.23
CA PRO A 437 7.99 -17.58 -14.77
C PRO A 437 8.42 -18.91 -14.13
N ALA A 438 8.06 -20.04 -14.73
CA ALA A 438 8.48 -21.36 -14.23
C ALA A 438 9.88 -21.77 -14.73
N LEU A 439 10.34 -21.19 -15.84
CA LEU A 439 11.64 -21.45 -16.45
C LEU A 439 12.76 -20.55 -15.91
N THR A 440 12.37 -19.38 -15.40
CA THR A 440 13.28 -18.40 -14.78
C THR A 440 13.67 -18.88 -13.39
#